data_AF-A0A1C6D3L7-F1
#
_entry.id   AF-A0A1C6D3L7-F1
#
_cell.length_a   1.000
_cell.length_b   1.000
_cell.length_c   1.000
_cell.angle_alpha   90.00
_cell.angle_beta   90.00
_cell.angle_gamma   90.00
#
_symmetry.space_group_name_H-M   'P 1'
#
loop_
_entity.id
_entity.type
_entity.pdbx_description
1 polymer ?
#
loop_
_entity_poly.entity_id
_entity_poly.type
_entity_poly.pdbx_seq_one_letter_code
_entity_poly.pdbx_strand_id
1 'polypeptide(L)'
;MNTEMLYELYEITEKNDAPDLATVGMAMLREKHPEITHEEDRAMREFTGRHGQELAAAFPDKEAFAAAVATGVAEDEAAKEEAERE
;
A
#
# COMPACT_ATOMS: atom_id res chain seq x y z
N MET A 1 -3.96 8.77 -1.59
CA MET A 1 -3.64 7.52 -0.87
C MET A 1 -3.00 7.89 0.46
N ASN A 2 -3.40 7.29 1.58
CA ASN A 2 -2.86 7.61 2.91
C ASN A 2 -1.70 6.68 3.28
N THR A 3 -0.49 7.24 3.38
CA THR A 3 0.73 6.51 3.76
C THR A 3 0.62 5.82 5.11
N GLU A 4 -0.08 6.44 6.07
CA GLU A 4 -0.29 5.88 7.41
C GLU A 4 -1.10 4.57 7.35
N MET A 5 -2.12 4.48 6.50
CA MET A 5 -2.92 3.26 6.36
C MET A 5 -2.16 2.12 5.70
N LEU A 6 -1.29 2.43 4.73
CA LEU A 6 -0.37 1.45 4.13
C LEU A 6 0.65 0.95 5.14
N TYR A 7 1.21 1.83 5.96
CA TYR A 7 2.12 1.40 7.02
C TYR A 7 1.41 0.50 8.03
N GLU A 8 0.19 0.87 8.42
CA GLU A 8 -0.62 0.06 9.35
C GLU A 8 -1.01 -1.30 8.75
N LEU A 9 -1.27 -1.37 7.45
CA LEU A 9 -1.47 -2.62 6.72
C LEU A 9 -0.27 -3.56 6.86
N TYR A 10 0.94 -3.04 6.63
CA TYR A 10 2.20 -3.80 6.78
C TYR A 10 2.45 -4.20 8.24
N GLU A 11 2.16 -3.31 9.19
CA GLU A 11 2.31 -3.60 10.61
C GLU A 11 1.34 -4.70 11.07
N ILE A 12 0.07 -4.66 10.62
CA ILE A 12 -0.94 -5.68 10.94
C ILE A 12 -0.54 -7.02 10.33
N THR A 13 -0.02 -7.03 9.11
CA THR A 13 0.34 -8.27 8.42
C THR A 13 1.60 -8.92 8.96
N GLU A 14 2.65 -8.15 9.31
CA GLU A 14 3.81 -8.67 10.02
C GLU A 14 3.42 -9.22 11.40
N LYS A 15 2.60 -8.46 12.16
CA LYS A 15 2.14 -8.90 13.49
C LYS A 15 1.29 -10.17 13.47
N ASN A 16 0.58 -10.43 12.36
CA ASN A 16 -0.29 -11.59 12.20
C ASN A 16 0.36 -12.72 11.37
N ASP A 17 1.63 -12.58 10.95
CA ASP A 17 2.35 -13.52 10.06
C ASP A 17 1.51 -13.89 8.82
N ALA A 18 0.78 -12.90 8.28
CA ALA A 18 -0.15 -13.12 7.18
C ALA A 18 0.64 -13.22 5.86
N PRO A 19 0.58 -14.35 5.14
CA PRO A 19 1.35 -14.55 3.91
C PRO A 19 0.85 -13.68 2.74
N ASP A 20 -0.36 -13.11 2.84
CA ASP A 20 -1.01 -12.38 1.76
C ASP A 20 -1.42 -10.97 2.23
N LEU A 21 -0.48 -10.05 2.12
CA LEU A 21 -0.63 -8.67 2.56
C LEU A 21 -1.75 -7.92 1.81
N ALA A 22 -1.90 -8.22 0.52
CA ALA A 22 -2.90 -7.62 -0.35
C ALA A 22 -4.32 -8.17 -0.14
N THR A 23 -4.49 -9.34 0.50
CA THR A 23 -5.79 -9.98 0.66
C THR A 23 -6.18 -10.12 2.14
N VAL A 24 -5.33 -10.73 2.96
CA VAL A 24 -5.58 -10.93 4.39
C VAL A 24 -5.30 -9.63 5.16
N GLY A 25 -4.20 -8.96 4.85
CA GLY A 25 -3.89 -7.66 5.45
C GLY A 25 -5.00 -6.64 5.23
N MET A 26 -5.45 -6.53 3.98
CA MET A 26 -6.49 -5.57 3.62
C MET A 26 -7.83 -5.87 4.27
N ALA A 27 -8.21 -7.14 4.32
CA ALA A 27 -9.44 -7.54 5.00
C ALA A 27 -9.40 -7.14 6.49
N MET A 28 -8.27 -7.36 7.18
CA MET A 28 -8.11 -6.96 8.57
C MET A 28 -8.06 -5.44 8.76
N LEU A 29 -7.39 -4.71 7.86
CA LEU A 29 -7.33 -3.24 7.90
C LEU A 29 -8.73 -2.65 7.74
N ARG A 30 -9.53 -3.16 6.79
CA ARG A 30 -10.91 -2.74 6.57
C ARG A 30 -11.83 -3.09 7.73
N GLU A 31 -11.56 -4.19 8.43
CA GLU A 31 -12.31 -4.56 9.64
C GLU A 31 -12.04 -3.56 10.78
N LYS A 32 -10.82 -3.02 10.89
CA LYS A 32 -10.45 -1.96 11.85
C LYS A 32 -10.89 -0.57 11.41
N HIS A 33 -10.81 -0.29 10.10
CA HIS A 33 -11.11 1.00 9.48
C HIS A 33 -12.26 0.81 8.48
N PRO A 34 -13.51 0.69 8.95
CA PRO A 34 -14.67 0.59 8.08
C PRO A 34 -14.92 1.88 7.26
N GLU A 35 -14.20 2.96 7.59
CA GLU A 35 -14.17 4.20 6.83
C GLU A 35 -13.40 4.09 5.50
N ILE A 36 -12.58 3.05 5.32
CA ILE A 36 -11.88 2.80 4.05
C ILE A 36 -12.94 2.54 2.97
N THR A 37 -12.99 3.45 2.01
CA THR A 37 -13.87 3.31 0.85
C THR A 37 -13.39 2.20 -0.07
N HIS A 38 -14.28 1.67 -0.91
CA HIS A 38 -13.90 0.65 -1.88
C HIS A 38 -12.89 1.18 -2.92
N GLU A 39 -12.90 2.50 -3.16
CA GLU A 39 -11.91 3.17 -4.01
C GLU A 39 -10.53 3.19 -3.35
N GLU A 40 -10.43 3.49 -2.06
CA GLU A 40 -9.16 3.44 -1.33
C GLU A 40 -8.63 2.02 -1.18
N ASP A 41 -9.49 1.04 -0.90
CA ASP A 41 -9.13 -0.39 -0.89
C ASP A 41 -8.55 -0.80 -2.25
N ARG A 42 -9.21 -0.44 -3.35
CA ARG A 42 -8.72 -0.74 -4.69
C ARG A 42 -7.38 -0.04 -4.98
N ALA A 43 -7.29 1.25 -4.69
CA ALA A 43 -6.09 2.05 -4.95
C ALA A 43 -4.88 1.50 -4.17
N MET A 44 -5.06 1.22 -2.89
CA MET A 44 -4.02 0.59 -2.07
C MET A 44 -3.68 -0.79 -2.62
N ARG A 45 -4.65 -1.65 -2.98
CA ARG A 45 -4.35 -3.00 -3.53
C ARG A 45 -3.59 -2.96 -4.84
N GLU A 46 -3.93 -2.03 -5.73
CA GLU A 46 -3.18 -1.80 -6.98
C GLU A 46 -1.76 -1.30 -6.67
N PHE A 47 -1.62 -0.38 -5.72
CA PHE A 47 -0.34 0.15 -5.28
C PHE A 47 0.56 -0.92 -4.66
N THR A 48 0.06 -1.68 -3.68
CA THR A 48 0.82 -2.78 -3.08
C THR A 48 1.01 -3.94 -4.05
N GLY A 49 0.17 -4.08 -5.09
CA GLY A 49 0.42 -5.02 -6.17
C GLY A 49 1.63 -4.64 -7.04
N ARG A 50 1.81 -3.34 -7.32
CA ARG A 50 2.91 -2.82 -8.15
C ARG A 50 4.20 -2.58 -7.35
N HIS A 51 4.10 -1.96 -6.18
CA HIS A 51 5.23 -1.54 -5.35
C HIS A 51 5.37 -2.36 -4.05
N GLY A 52 4.55 -3.38 -3.83
CA GLY A 52 4.56 -4.17 -2.60
C GLY A 52 5.89 -4.84 -2.28
N GLN A 53 6.68 -5.18 -3.31
CA GLN A 53 8.00 -5.79 -3.13
C GLN A 53 9.01 -4.78 -2.55
N GLU A 54 9.00 -3.53 -3.02
CA GLU A 54 9.86 -2.46 -2.51
C GLU A 54 9.42 -2.02 -1.10
N LEU A 55 8.11 -1.91 -0.90
CA LEU A 55 7.51 -1.60 0.40
C LEU A 55 7.83 -2.69 1.44
N ALA A 56 7.77 -3.96 1.05
CA ALA A 56 8.14 -5.08 1.93
C ALA A 56 9.64 -5.10 2.23
N ALA A 57 10.50 -4.74 1.28
CA ALA A 57 11.94 -4.65 1.49
C ALA A 57 12.32 -3.44 2.38
N ALA A 58 11.54 -2.35 2.29
CA ALA A 58 11.72 -1.17 3.12
C ALA A 58 11.17 -1.37 4.55
N PHE A 59 10.19 -2.24 4.75
CA PHE A 59 9.68 -2.59 6.07
C PHE A 59 10.68 -3.45 6.87
N PRO A 60 10.84 -3.25 8.20
CA PRO A 60 10.09 -2.38 9.11
C PRO A 60 10.63 -0.94 9.27
N ASP A 61 11.51 -0.48 8.37
CA ASP A 61 12.13 0.83 8.49
C ASP A 61 11.17 1.94 8.05
N LYS A 62 10.71 2.76 9.01
CA LYS A 62 9.69 3.81 8.75
C LYS A 62 10.14 4.85 7.73
N GLU A 63 11.42 5.26 7.77
CA GLU A 63 11.94 6.26 6.84
C GLU A 63 12.05 5.67 5.43
N ALA A 64 12.61 4.45 5.31
CA ALA A 64 12.70 3.77 4.02
C ALA A 64 11.30 3.48 3.44
N PHE A 65 10.34 3.07 4.28
CA PHE A 65 8.97 2.79 3.86
C PHE A 65 8.26 4.06 3.37
N ALA A 66 8.38 5.16 4.11
CA ALA A 66 7.81 6.44 3.68
C ALA A 66 8.42 6.91 2.35
N ALA A 67 9.73 6.73 2.15
CA ALA A 67 10.41 7.04 0.91
C ALA A 67 9.97 6.12 -0.25
N ALA A 68 9.79 4.83 0.00
CA ALA A 68 9.28 3.87 -0.99
C ALA A 68 7.81 4.19 -1.37
N VAL A 69 6.95 4.54 -0.41
CA VAL A 69 5.59 4.99 -0.70
C VAL A 69 5.60 6.29 -1.52
N ALA A 70 6.42 7.27 -1.15
CA ALA A 70 6.52 8.53 -1.89
C ALA A 70 7.02 8.31 -3.33
N THR A 71 8.04 7.46 -3.50
CA THR A 71 8.56 7.07 -4.82
C THR A 71 7.48 6.38 -5.64
N GLY A 72 6.82 5.36 -5.09
CA GLY A 72 5.78 4.63 -5.79
C GLY A 72 4.59 5.52 -6.15
N VAL A 73 4.20 6.47 -5.29
CA VAL A 73 3.10 7.41 -5.59
C VAL A 73 3.48 8.33 -6.75
N ALA A 74 4.73 8.82 -6.77
CA ALA A 74 5.23 9.63 -7.88
C ALA A 74 5.32 8.84 -9.18
N GLU A 75 5.74 7.56 -9.13
CA GLU A 75 5.76 6.68 -10.29
C GLU A 75 4.35 6.33 -10.78
N ASP A 76 3.40 6.07 -9.90
CA ASP A 76 2.00 5.81 -10.27
C ASP A 76 1.36 7.04 -10.93
N GLU A 77 1.61 8.24 -10.38
CA GLU A 77 1.14 9.50 -10.97
C GLU A 77 1.76 9.76 -12.34
N ALA A 78 3.08 9.54 -12.49
CA ALA A 78 3.76 9.66 -13.78
C ALA A 78 3.29 8.62 -14.80
N ALA A 79 3.09 7.37 -14.39
CA ALA A 79 2.58 6.30 -15.24
C ALA A 79 1.13 6.57 -15.68
N LYS A 80 0.32 7.17 -14.80
CA LYS A 80 -1.05 7.56 -15.11
C LYS A 80 -1.10 8.73 -16.10
N GLU A 81 -0.21 9.70 -15.95
CA GLU A 81 -0.07 10.83 -16.89
C GLU A 81 0.44 10.36 -18.27
N GLU A 82 1.38 9.41 -18.31
CA GLU A 82 1.87 8.81 -19.56
C GLU A 82 0.79 7.96 -20.23
N ALA A 83 0.01 7.18 -19.46
CA ALA A 83 -1.10 6.39 -19.97
C ALA A 83 -2.28 7.23 -20.53
N GLU A 84 -2.45 8.47 -20.08
CA GLU A 84 -3.47 9.39 -20.61
C GLU A 84 -3.01 10.12 -21.89
N ARG A 85 -1.71 10.04 -22.21
CA ARG A 85 -1.10 10.75 -23.34
C ARG A 85 -1.03 9.93 -24.63
N GLU A 86 -1.36 8.64 -24.59
CA GLU A 86 -1.34 7.70 -25.72
C GLU A 86 -2.70 7.55 -26.43
#